data_AF-A0A925EE81-F1
#
_entry.id   AF-A0A925EE81-F1
#
_cell.length_a   1.000
_cell.length_b   1.000
_cell.length_c   1.000
_cell.angle_alpha   90.00
_cell.angle_beta   90.00
_cell.angle_gamma   90.00
#
_symmetry.space_group_name_H-M   'P 1'
#
loop_
_entity.id
_entity.type
_entity.pdbx_description
1 polymer ?
#
loop_
_entity_poly.entity_id
_entity_poly.type
_entity_poly.pdbx_seq_one_letter_code
_entity_poly.pdbx_strand_id
1 'polypeptide(L)'
;MRTFFLLALVFLSAAVFSQRSKIETIVIGLDQKGHAETEWPFDLSFYISGAVGEDVMAVVYNYRIQNEMTRKKKWVSFPDPGLTDSTGYLKKPRGWKPGVGDNSKFVMLCDGLHPNVKYDFQFVLTRKVKLDDKLVEEMRKKLADHLKGFFKSKLETEITSENLKSENTALRGIIMSYFPGKDLRMKADTTKKFDFNIFDLSPAVRIAQAQSPNFINATTTYQKETKKVIAVFTGITSQLFADIDLIQKDRIKLNGYSKEVLKVPFNPGLDEFKAYTLLDGIKLLRQISLRPSIMEDILTGKLKIINNSFTESGGEYHTESILFLSSVLSELSSGVIRDTVEGVEVPRFSYFKSMQESFEKMSSNIRKIADARSELSQVQSLLPDILSKIVQLEGVETEVLPVVDVVSDKTPYISAEAGIAYVQTFQSVAHYRGANIYFAPIEKRAPLKNFKGINRVWKSLSFQIGVANFFGDRAVNTYSLLGKSAKTADLNLALGWRLNRIIKINAGIIPYKTNNFNSINDKTKTRAAGYVSIGIDVNLLKAFGDVATLLSL
;
A
#
# COMPACT_ATOMS: atom_id res chain seq x y z
N MET A 1 -41.03 19.49 47.56
CA MET A 1 -41.13 18.79 46.25
C MET A 1 -40.17 19.37 45.19
N ARG A 2 -40.15 20.70 44.93
CA ARG A 2 -39.25 21.34 43.95
C ARG A 2 -37.74 21.09 44.18
N THR A 3 -37.28 21.13 45.43
CA THR A 3 -35.86 20.94 45.78
C THR A 3 -35.37 19.51 45.53
N PHE A 4 -36.22 18.51 45.79
CA PHE A 4 -35.93 17.10 45.53
C PHE A 4 -35.84 16.81 44.02
N PHE A 5 -36.71 17.45 43.22
CA PHE A 5 -36.69 17.34 41.77
C PHE A 5 -35.41 17.94 41.17
N LEU A 6 -34.97 19.10 41.66
CA LEU A 6 -33.70 19.74 41.26
C LEU A 6 -32.48 18.89 41.63
N LEU A 7 -32.45 18.32 42.83
CA LEU A 7 -31.37 17.44 43.27
C LEU A 7 -31.29 16.17 42.40
N ALA A 8 -32.44 15.54 42.12
CA ALA A 8 -32.51 14.37 41.24
C ALA A 8 -32.00 14.68 39.83
N LEU A 9 -32.32 15.86 39.29
CA LEU A 9 -31.86 16.30 37.96
C LEU A 9 -30.34 16.52 37.92
N VAL A 10 -29.75 17.04 38.99
CA VAL A 10 -28.29 17.22 39.14
C VAL A 10 -27.56 15.88 39.30
N PHE A 11 -28.10 14.95 40.09
CA PHE A 11 -27.52 13.60 40.19
C PHE A 11 -27.62 12.82 38.87
N LEU A 12 -28.74 12.96 38.15
CA LEU A 12 -28.93 12.36 36.83
C LEU A 12 -27.95 12.94 35.79
N SER A 13 -27.69 14.24 35.79
CA SER A 13 -26.74 14.85 34.86
C SER A 13 -25.28 14.51 35.21
N ALA A 14 -24.89 14.57 36.49
CA ALA A 14 -23.54 14.23 36.95
C ALA A 14 -23.18 12.76 36.67
N ALA A 15 -24.11 11.83 36.89
CA ALA A 15 -23.91 10.41 36.59
C ALA A 15 -23.81 10.11 35.08
N VAL A 16 -24.42 10.94 34.23
CA VAL A 16 -24.28 10.83 32.76
C VAL A 16 -22.90 11.31 32.30
N PHE A 17 -22.32 12.34 32.93
CA PHE A 17 -21.00 12.88 32.56
C PHE A 17 -19.83 12.05 33.10
N SER A 18 -19.95 11.43 34.29
CA SER A 18 -18.87 10.63 34.89
C SER A 18 -18.65 9.25 34.22
N GLN A 19 -19.58 8.80 33.37
CA GLN A 19 -19.50 7.49 32.71
C GLN A 19 -18.87 7.51 31.30
N ARG A 20 -18.00 8.49 31.01
CA ARG A 20 -17.05 8.33 29.89
C ARG A 20 -16.00 7.30 30.31
N SER A 21 -16.34 6.02 30.20
CA SER A 21 -15.39 4.94 30.41
C SER A 21 -14.22 5.14 29.46
N LYS A 22 -12.99 5.11 30.00
CA LYS A 22 -11.78 5.05 29.19
C LYS A 22 -11.95 3.88 28.21
N ILE A 23 -11.71 4.13 26.92
CA ILE A 23 -11.76 3.07 25.90
C ILE A 23 -10.69 2.06 26.30
N GLU A 24 -11.11 0.83 26.58
CA GLU A 24 -10.20 -0.26 26.98
C GLU A 24 -9.23 -0.57 25.83
N THR A 25 -8.02 -0.98 26.17
CA THR A 25 -7.00 -1.34 25.19
C THR A 25 -6.60 -2.79 25.43
N ILE A 26 -6.88 -3.65 24.45
CA ILE A 26 -6.50 -5.06 24.43
C ILE A 26 -5.13 -5.16 23.77
N VAL A 27 -4.19 -5.79 24.45
CA VAL A 27 -2.84 -6.03 23.93
C VAL A 27 -2.77 -7.43 23.34
N ILE A 28 -2.31 -7.55 22.09
CA ILE A 28 -2.08 -8.83 21.42
C ILE A 28 -0.61 -8.93 20.97
N GLY A 29 -0.07 -10.15 20.99
CA GLY A 29 1.19 -10.46 20.32
C GLY A 29 0.93 -10.86 18.86
N LEU A 30 1.62 -10.24 17.90
CA LEU A 30 1.49 -10.62 16.48
C LEU A 30 2.43 -11.78 16.10
N ASP A 31 3.35 -12.09 17.00
CA ASP A 31 4.43 -13.06 16.88
C ASP A 31 4.09 -14.40 17.57
N GLN A 32 3.02 -14.43 18.37
CA GLN A 32 2.51 -15.66 18.97
C GLN A 32 1.39 -16.22 18.11
N LYS A 33 1.67 -17.32 17.40
CA LYS A 33 0.60 -18.16 16.81
C LYS A 33 -0.13 -18.85 17.96
N GLY A 34 -1.21 -18.24 18.44
CA GLY A 34 -1.95 -18.79 19.58
C GLY A 34 -3.14 -17.93 19.96
N HIS A 35 -4.12 -18.54 20.62
CA HIS A 35 -5.31 -17.87 21.14
C HIS A 35 -4.90 -16.75 22.09
N ALA A 36 -5.47 -15.56 21.90
CA ALA A 36 -5.41 -14.53 22.93
C ALA A 36 -6.23 -15.03 24.14
N GLU A 37 -5.57 -15.31 25.26
CA GLU A 37 -6.23 -15.70 26.52
C GLU A 37 -7.02 -14.54 27.17
N THR A 38 -7.00 -13.35 26.57
CA THR A 38 -7.68 -12.17 27.09
C THR A 38 -9.16 -12.17 26.75
N GLU A 39 -9.99 -11.70 27.67
CA GLU A 39 -11.41 -11.41 27.44
C GLU A 39 -11.54 -10.15 26.57
N TRP A 40 -12.33 -10.21 25.49
CA TRP A 40 -12.51 -9.08 24.58
C TRP A 40 -13.82 -8.34 24.88
N PRO A 41 -13.83 -6.99 24.92
CA PRO A 41 -15.02 -6.23 25.27
C PRO A 41 -16.16 -6.44 24.26
N PHE A 42 -17.37 -6.67 24.77
CA PHE A 42 -18.59 -6.71 23.96
C PHE A 42 -19.39 -5.40 24.10
N ASP A 43 -20.17 -5.04 23.07
CA ASP A 43 -20.99 -3.81 22.95
C ASP A 43 -20.25 -2.44 23.07
N LEU A 44 -18.99 -2.43 23.48
CA LEU A 44 -18.14 -1.25 23.62
C LEU A 44 -17.01 -1.27 22.61
N SER A 45 -16.76 -0.14 21.94
CA SER A 45 -15.52 0.01 21.17
C SER A 45 -14.32 -0.05 22.11
N PHE A 46 -13.24 -0.69 21.64
CA PHE A 46 -11.98 -0.85 22.36
C PHE A 46 -10.82 -0.67 21.38
N TYR A 47 -9.63 -0.36 21.89
CA TYR A 47 -8.42 -0.36 21.09
C TYR A 47 -7.80 -1.76 21.10
N ILE A 48 -7.34 -2.22 19.94
CA ILE A 48 -6.42 -3.35 19.83
C ILE A 48 -5.03 -2.75 19.65
N SER A 49 -4.09 -3.20 20.45
CA SER A 49 -2.70 -2.77 20.35
C SER A 49 -1.77 -3.96 20.44
N GLY A 50 -0.54 -3.79 19.98
CA GLY A 50 0.49 -4.82 20.08
C GLY A 50 1.83 -4.27 19.63
N ALA A 51 2.89 -4.93 20.07
CA ALA A 51 4.23 -4.60 19.61
C ALA A 51 4.38 -4.94 18.13
N VAL A 52 5.17 -4.15 17.40
CA VAL A 52 5.55 -4.43 16.02
C VAL A 52 7.06 -4.30 15.87
N GLY A 53 7.64 -5.13 15.02
CA GLY A 53 9.04 -4.99 14.62
C GLY A 53 9.27 -3.71 13.81
N GLU A 54 10.51 -3.22 13.80
CA GLU A 54 10.92 -2.06 13.00
C GLU A 54 10.72 -2.25 11.49
N ASP A 55 10.64 -3.50 11.05
CA ASP A 55 10.38 -3.89 9.67
C ASP A 55 8.89 -3.79 9.28
N VAL A 56 7.97 -3.63 10.23
CA VAL A 56 6.53 -3.56 9.96
C VAL A 56 6.12 -2.14 9.55
N MET A 57 5.69 -2.02 8.30
CA MET A 57 5.26 -0.77 7.66
C MET A 57 3.77 -0.50 7.78
N ALA A 58 2.95 -1.51 8.05
CA ALA A 58 1.51 -1.36 8.29
C ALA A 58 0.94 -2.60 8.98
N VAL A 59 -0.12 -2.40 9.75
CA VAL A 59 -0.95 -3.48 10.29
C VAL A 59 -2.41 -3.19 9.92
N VAL A 60 -3.05 -4.16 9.28
CA VAL A 60 -4.49 -4.14 9.04
C VAL A 60 -5.09 -5.33 9.76
N TYR A 61 -6.27 -5.20 10.36
CA TYR A 61 -7.01 -6.35 10.83
C TYR A 61 -8.34 -6.45 10.10
N ASN A 62 -8.70 -7.68 9.77
CA ASN A 62 -10.02 -8.08 9.34
C ASN A 62 -10.60 -9.01 10.41
N TYR A 63 -11.92 -9.10 10.51
CA TYR A 63 -12.52 -10.15 11.31
C TYR A 63 -13.74 -10.75 10.61
N ARG A 64 -13.94 -12.05 10.84
CA ARG A 64 -15.15 -12.77 10.46
C ARG A 64 -15.79 -13.36 11.71
N ILE A 65 -17.09 -13.57 11.64
CA ILE A 65 -17.81 -14.29 12.68
C ILE A 65 -17.83 -15.76 12.28
N GLN A 66 -17.29 -16.64 13.10
CA GLN A 66 -17.49 -18.08 12.94
C GLN A 66 -18.94 -18.39 13.30
N ASN A 67 -19.81 -18.35 12.31
CA ASN A 67 -21.22 -18.61 12.52
C ASN A 67 -21.56 -20.03 12.06
N GLU A 68 -21.77 -20.95 13.00
CA GLU A 68 -22.49 -22.21 12.70
C GLU A 68 -24.00 -21.97 12.48
N MET A 69 -24.53 -20.80 12.87
CA MET A 69 -25.97 -20.48 12.90
C MET A 69 -26.47 -19.50 11.82
N THR A 70 -25.62 -19.05 10.87
CA THR A 70 -26.01 -18.08 9.82
C THR A 70 -27.11 -18.57 8.88
N ARG A 71 -27.43 -19.88 8.85
CA ARG A 71 -28.53 -20.36 8.00
C ARG A 71 -29.93 -20.04 8.54
N LYS A 72 -30.13 -19.64 9.82
CA LYS A 72 -31.51 -19.57 10.37
C LYS A 72 -31.93 -18.41 11.31
N LYS A 73 -31.08 -17.49 11.77
CA LYS A 73 -31.55 -16.44 12.73
C LYS A 73 -31.31 -14.99 12.27
N LYS A 74 -32.38 -14.34 11.79
CA LYS A 74 -32.50 -12.92 11.36
C LYS A 74 -32.32 -11.86 12.46
N TRP A 75 -32.09 -12.24 13.72
CA TRP A 75 -32.20 -11.33 14.87
C TRP A 75 -30.94 -10.50 15.14
N VAL A 76 -29.80 -10.85 14.54
CA VAL A 76 -28.55 -10.07 14.65
C VAL A 76 -28.36 -9.29 13.34
N SER A 77 -28.80 -8.04 13.32
CA SER A 77 -28.47 -7.12 12.22
C SER A 77 -27.00 -6.72 12.36
N PHE A 78 -26.12 -7.39 11.61
CA PHE A 78 -24.71 -7.03 11.54
C PHE A 78 -24.53 -5.71 10.79
N PRO A 79 -23.45 -4.95 11.07
CA PRO A 79 -23.12 -3.76 10.31
C PRO A 79 -22.92 -4.12 8.83
N ASP A 80 -23.81 -3.57 8.00
CA ASP A 80 -23.83 -3.50 6.53
C ASP A 80 -23.27 -4.70 5.74
N PRO A 81 -24.13 -5.53 5.10
CA PRO A 81 -23.69 -6.65 4.26
C PRO A 81 -22.82 -6.25 3.04
N GLY A 82 -22.71 -4.95 2.72
CA GLY A 82 -21.77 -4.45 1.72
C GLY A 82 -20.29 -4.50 2.13
N LEU A 83 -19.97 -4.88 3.37
CA LEU A 83 -18.61 -4.88 3.93
C LEU A 83 -17.92 -6.25 3.96
N THR A 84 -18.60 -7.34 3.57
CA THR A 84 -18.00 -8.68 3.52
C THR A 84 -17.31 -8.94 2.19
N ASP A 85 -16.06 -9.42 2.20
CA ASP A 85 -15.40 -9.91 0.99
C ASP A 85 -15.83 -11.35 0.62
N SER A 86 -15.29 -11.89 -0.48
CA SER A 86 -15.61 -13.23 -0.98
C SER A 86 -15.25 -14.36 0.00
N THR A 87 -14.46 -14.08 1.04
CA THR A 87 -14.07 -15.04 2.09
C THR A 87 -14.87 -14.82 3.39
N GLY A 88 -15.81 -13.87 3.41
CA GLY A 88 -16.73 -13.62 4.52
C GLY A 88 -16.18 -12.71 5.62
N TYR A 89 -15.04 -12.04 5.40
CA TYR A 89 -14.46 -11.10 6.36
C TYR A 89 -15.06 -9.71 6.18
N LEU A 90 -15.42 -9.06 7.30
CA LEU A 90 -15.83 -7.65 7.31
C LEU A 90 -14.58 -6.77 7.10
N LYS A 91 -14.48 -6.12 5.94
CA LYS A 91 -13.41 -5.17 5.63
C LYS A 91 -13.64 -3.86 6.39
N LYS A 92 -12.84 -3.61 7.42
CA LYS A 92 -12.73 -2.26 8.00
C LYS A 92 -11.45 -1.57 7.50
N PRO A 93 -11.57 -0.40 6.84
CA PRO A 93 -10.47 0.19 6.06
C PRO A 93 -9.45 1.00 6.87
N ARG A 94 -9.45 0.95 8.22
CA ARG A 94 -8.50 1.73 9.02
C ARG A 94 -7.38 0.85 9.55
N GLY A 95 -6.39 0.61 8.69
CA GLY A 95 -5.10 0.05 9.10
C GLY A 95 -4.29 1.06 9.91
N TRP A 96 -3.45 0.54 10.81
CA TRP A 96 -2.37 1.31 11.41
C TRP A 96 -1.23 1.48 10.40
N LYS A 97 -0.68 2.69 10.33
CA LYS A 97 0.57 3.02 9.65
C LYS A 97 1.48 3.72 10.65
N PRO A 98 2.80 3.49 10.59
CA PRO A 98 3.76 4.25 11.38
C PRO A 98 3.61 5.75 11.05
N GLY A 99 3.61 6.58 12.08
CA GLY A 99 3.34 8.01 12.02
C GLY A 99 4.19 8.78 13.02
N VAL A 100 3.83 10.03 13.32
CA VAL A 100 4.52 10.82 14.35
C VAL A 100 4.17 10.24 15.73
N GLY A 101 5.01 9.35 16.25
CA GLY A 101 4.80 8.66 17.52
C GLY A 101 5.68 7.41 17.67
N ASP A 102 5.30 6.56 18.62
CA ASP A 102 5.98 5.30 18.91
C ASP A 102 5.69 4.26 17.81
N ASN A 103 6.67 4.03 16.93
CA ASN A 103 6.57 3.09 15.83
C ASN A 103 6.75 1.62 16.26
N SER A 104 7.07 1.34 17.53
CA SER A 104 7.20 -0.02 18.02
C SER A 104 5.87 -0.65 18.44
N LYS A 105 4.75 0.08 18.32
CA LYS A 105 3.42 -0.45 18.64
C LYS A 105 2.34 0.04 17.68
N PHE A 106 1.44 -0.87 17.29
CA PHE A 106 0.22 -0.49 16.61
C PHE A 106 -0.89 -0.22 17.62
N VAL A 107 -1.82 0.67 17.29
CA VAL A 107 -3.07 0.90 18.03
C VAL A 107 -4.19 1.13 17.01
N MET A 108 -5.22 0.29 17.05
CA MET A 108 -6.35 0.34 16.12
C MET A 108 -7.67 0.27 16.89
N LEU A 109 -8.65 1.07 16.48
CA LEU A 109 -9.98 1.04 17.09
C LEU A 109 -10.78 -0.16 16.54
N CYS A 110 -11.30 -0.97 17.44
CA CYS A 110 -12.29 -2.01 17.17
C CYS A 110 -13.66 -1.57 17.68
N ASP A 111 -14.71 -1.95 16.95
CA ASP A 111 -16.08 -1.73 17.43
C ASP A 111 -16.46 -2.84 18.40
N GLY A 112 -17.43 -2.57 19.26
CA GLY A 112 -17.91 -3.57 20.22
C GLY A 112 -18.38 -4.85 19.53
N LEU A 113 -17.90 -5.97 20.06
CA LEU A 113 -18.27 -7.30 19.58
C LEU A 113 -19.63 -7.73 20.14
N HIS A 114 -20.24 -8.73 19.51
CA HIS A 114 -21.41 -9.39 20.07
C HIS A 114 -20.95 -10.42 21.11
N PRO A 115 -21.63 -10.52 22.26
CA PRO A 115 -21.28 -11.49 23.28
C PRO A 115 -21.56 -12.92 22.79
N ASN A 116 -20.75 -13.87 23.24
CA ASN A 116 -20.93 -15.32 23.01
C ASN A 116 -20.96 -15.72 21.52
N VAL A 117 -20.32 -14.91 20.68
CA VAL A 117 -20.17 -15.16 19.24
C VAL A 117 -18.69 -15.32 18.97
N LYS A 118 -18.28 -16.42 18.32
CA LYS A 118 -16.87 -16.65 18.01
C LYS A 118 -16.43 -15.79 16.82
N TYR A 119 -15.29 -15.12 16.94
CA TYR A 119 -14.71 -14.26 15.92
C TYR A 119 -13.34 -14.78 15.52
N ASP A 120 -13.05 -14.77 14.22
CA ASP A 120 -11.68 -14.92 13.73
C ASP A 120 -11.18 -13.56 13.33
N PHE A 121 -10.10 -13.12 13.96
CA PHE A 121 -9.36 -11.94 13.55
C PHE A 121 -8.18 -12.37 12.69
N GLN A 122 -8.05 -11.73 11.54
CA GLN A 122 -6.90 -11.88 10.66
C GLN A 122 -6.14 -10.55 10.64
N PHE A 123 -4.95 -10.55 11.21
CA PHE A 123 -4.01 -9.45 11.15
C PHE A 123 -3.11 -9.63 9.94
N VAL A 124 -3.14 -8.67 9.02
CA VAL A 124 -2.26 -8.61 7.86
C VAL A 124 -1.18 -7.58 8.16
N LEU A 125 0.04 -8.09 8.35
CA LEU A 125 1.25 -7.32 8.51
C LEU A 125 1.81 -7.01 7.12
N THR A 126 2.22 -5.77 6.91
CA THR A 126 3.08 -5.42 5.78
C THR A 126 4.48 -5.17 6.28
N ARG A 127 5.44 -6.01 5.89
CA ARG A 127 6.85 -5.90 6.29
C ARG A 127 7.71 -5.38 5.14
N LYS A 128 8.66 -4.52 5.44
CA LYS A 128 9.75 -4.20 4.53
C LYS A 128 10.62 -5.45 4.39
N VAL A 129 10.85 -5.88 3.15
CA VAL A 129 11.71 -7.03 2.93
C VAL A 129 13.14 -6.65 3.31
N LYS A 130 13.68 -7.25 4.37
CA LYS A 130 15.11 -7.18 4.67
C LYS A 130 15.83 -8.16 3.75
N LEU A 131 16.33 -7.63 2.64
CA LEU A 131 17.20 -8.37 1.74
C LEU A 131 18.62 -8.35 2.29
N ASP A 132 19.32 -9.47 2.13
CA ASP A 132 20.77 -9.53 2.29
C ASP A 132 21.43 -8.69 1.19
N ASP A 133 22.43 -7.88 1.54
CA ASP A 133 23.06 -6.94 0.60
C ASP A 133 23.64 -7.65 -0.63
N LYS A 134 24.15 -8.88 -0.46
CA LYS A 134 24.66 -9.69 -1.56
C LYS A 134 23.52 -10.13 -2.50
N LEU A 135 22.38 -10.56 -1.97
CA LEU A 135 21.20 -10.91 -2.79
C LEU A 135 20.63 -9.68 -3.51
N VAL A 136 20.64 -8.50 -2.88
CA VAL A 136 20.27 -7.24 -3.55
C VAL A 136 21.16 -7.01 -4.76
N GLU A 137 22.47 -7.14 -4.59
CA GLU A 137 23.44 -6.87 -5.65
C GLU A 137 23.35 -7.91 -6.78
N GLU A 138 23.18 -9.20 -6.45
CA GLU A 138 22.94 -10.26 -7.44
C GLU A 138 21.65 -10.03 -8.24
N MET A 139 20.56 -9.65 -7.56
CA MET A 139 19.29 -9.32 -8.22
C MET A 139 19.43 -8.07 -9.09
N ARG A 140 20.08 -7.02 -8.59
CA ARG A 140 20.33 -5.78 -9.33
C ARG A 140 21.13 -6.06 -10.60
N LYS A 141 22.19 -6.88 -10.49
CA LYS A 141 22.99 -7.30 -11.65
C LYS A 141 22.15 -8.05 -12.69
N LYS A 142 21.35 -9.05 -12.27
CA LYS A 142 20.49 -9.79 -13.22
C LYS A 142 19.46 -8.89 -13.91
N LEU A 143 18.82 -7.98 -13.17
CA LEU A 143 17.88 -7.01 -13.76
C LEU A 143 18.58 -6.07 -14.74
N ALA A 144 19.77 -5.58 -14.38
CA ALA A 144 20.57 -4.73 -15.24
C ALA A 144 21.01 -5.43 -16.53
N ASP A 145 21.48 -6.68 -16.44
CA ASP A 145 21.89 -7.48 -17.60
C ASP A 145 20.71 -7.77 -18.52
N HIS A 146 19.55 -8.12 -17.94
CA HIS A 146 18.32 -8.40 -18.69
C HIS A 146 17.81 -7.14 -19.41
N LEU A 147 17.71 -6.01 -18.71
CA LEU A 147 17.30 -4.72 -19.31
C LEU A 147 18.27 -4.27 -20.40
N LYS A 148 19.58 -4.41 -20.19
CA LYS A 148 20.59 -4.09 -21.20
C LYS A 148 20.39 -4.94 -22.46
N GLY A 149 20.11 -6.23 -22.30
CA GLY A 149 19.76 -7.13 -23.41
C GLY A 149 18.49 -6.70 -24.13
N PHE A 150 17.42 -6.42 -23.38
CA PHE A 150 16.14 -5.95 -23.92
C PHE A 150 16.34 -4.66 -24.74
N PHE A 151 16.89 -3.60 -24.15
CA PHE A 151 17.07 -2.34 -24.84
C PHE A 151 18.05 -2.45 -26.01
N LYS A 152 19.12 -3.24 -25.92
CA LYS A 152 20.01 -3.50 -27.07
C LYS A 152 19.24 -4.10 -28.25
N SER A 153 18.38 -5.09 -28.00
CA SER A 153 17.55 -5.72 -29.04
C SER A 153 16.47 -4.78 -29.61
N LYS A 154 16.01 -3.81 -28.81
CA LYS A 154 14.95 -2.85 -29.17
C LYS A 154 15.47 -1.46 -29.55
N LEU A 155 16.78 -1.25 -29.57
CA LEU A 155 17.36 -0.12 -30.28
C LEU A 155 17.20 -0.31 -31.79
N GLU A 156 17.30 -1.56 -32.25
CA GLU A 156 17.22 -1.93 -33.67
C GLU A 156 15.77 -2.11 -34.17
N THR A 157 14.80 -2.20 -33.25
CA THR A 157 13.38 -2.42 -33.56
C THR A 157 12.51 -1.57 -32.64
N GLU A 158 11.38 -1.06 -33.15
CA GLU A 158 10.52 -0.15 -32.36
C GLU A 158 10.03 -0.78 -31.03
N ILE A 159 10.07 0.01 -29.95
CA ILE A 159 9.54 -0.40 -28.64
C ILE A 159 8.01 -0.23 -28.64
N THR A 160 7.30 -1.34 -28.78
CA THR A 160 5.82 -1.38 -28.69
C THR A 160 5.33 -1.58 -27.25
N SER A 161 4.06 -1.26 -27.00
CA SER A 161 3.40 -1.52 -25.71
C SER A 161 3.35 -3.01 -25.35
N GLU A 162 3.24 -3.88 -26.34
CA GLU A 162 3.23 -5.33 -26.17
C GLU A 162 4.60 -5.86 -25.74
N ASN A 163 5.69 -5.34 -26.34
CA ASN A 163 7.05 -5.66 -25.94
C ASN A 163 7.30 -5.25 -24.48
N LEU A 164 6.82 -4.08 -24.05
CA LEU A 164 6.94 -3.62 -22.66
C LEU A 164 6.15 -4.47 -21.67
N LYS A 165 4.97 -4.97 -22.07
CA LYS A 165 4.17 -5.88 -21.23
C LYS A 165 4.84 -7.24 -21.05
N SER A 166 5.43 -7.78 -22.11
CA SER A 166 6.25 -9.01 -22.04
C SER A 166 7.44 -8.80 -21.11
N GLU A 167 8.11 -7.66 -21.25
CA GLU A 167 9.28 -7.31 -20.45
C GLU A 167 8.94 -7.13 -18.96
N ASN A 168 7.81 -6.50 -18.62
CA ASN A 168 7.30 -6.46 -17.25
C ASN A 168 7.15 -7.85 -16.64
N THR A 169 6.66 -8.80 -17.44
CA THR A 169 6.46 -10.17 -17.00
C THR A 169 7.80 -10.86 -16.73
N ALA A 170 8.81 -10.63 -17.57
CA ALA A 170 10.16 -11.15 -17.39
C ALA A 170 10.85 -10.56 -16.15
N LEU A 171 10.84 -9.24 -15.98
CA LEU A 171 11.43 -8.56 -14.82
C LEU A 171 10.76 -9.00 -13.52
N ARG A 172 9.43 -9.14 -13.52
CA ARG A 172 8.70 -9.73 -12.40
C ARG A 172 9.17 -11.16 -12.12
N GLY A 173 9.34 -11.99 -13.15
CA GLY A 173 9.86 -13.35 -13.00
C GLY A 173 11.24 -13.38 -12.32
N ILE A 174 12.15 -12.49 -12.73
CA ILE A 174 13.47 -12.35 -12.12
C ILE A 174 13.34 -11.99 -10.63
N ILE A 175 12.56 -10.97 -10.28
CA ILE A 175 12.37 -10.56 -8.88
C ILE A 175 11.75 -11.70 -8.07
N MET A 176 10.67 -12.32 -8.55
CA MET A 176 9.99 -13.41 -7.86
C MET A 176 10.88 -14.65 -7.66
N SER A 177 11.88 -14.87 -8.52
CA SER A 177 12.84 -15.98 -8.34
C SER A 177 13.70 -15.85 -7.08
N TYR A 178 13.89 -14.63 -6.56
CA TYR A 178 14.57 -14.38 -5.28
C TYR A 178 13.63 -14.45 -4.07
N PHE A 179 12.32 -14.65 -4.30
CA PHE A 179 11.29 -14.69 -3.26
C PHE A 179 10.30 -15.85 -3.46
N PRO A 180 10.78 -17.11 -3.53
CA PRO A 180 9.92 -18.26 -3.77
C PRO A 180 8.87 -18.39 -2.67
N GLY A 181 7.59 -18.51 -3.08
CA GLY A 181 6.47 -18.75 -2.18
C GLY A 181 5.99 -17.55 -1.35
N LYS A 182 6.52 -16.34 -1.55
CA LYS A 182 6.12 -15.13 -0.81
C LYS A 182 5.09 -14.31 -1.59
N ASP A 183 4.04 -13.80 -0.91
CA ASP A 183 3.13 -12.80 -1.49
C ASP A 183 3.74 -11.40 -1.33
N LEU A 184 4.40 -10.94 -2.39
CA LEU A 184 5.04 -9.62 -2.44
C LEU A 184 4.07 -8.55 -2.93
N ARG A 185 4.29 -7.31 -2.49
CA ARG A 185 3.63 -6.10 -2.99
C ARG A 185 4.63 -4.94 -3.13
N MET A 186 4.29 -3.97 -3.97
CA MET A 186 5.13 -2.79 -4.19
C MET A 186 4.92 -1.68 -3.15
N LYS A 187 3.75 -1.64 -2.50
CA LYS A 187 3.39 -0.62 -1.52
C LYS A 187 2.49 -1.22 -0.45
N ALA A 188 2.56 -0.64 0.74
CA ALA A 188 1.81 -1.13 1.90
C ALA A 188 0.29 -0.92 1.81
N ASP A 189 -0.19 -0.07 0.91
CA ASP A 189 -1.60 0.30 0.79
C ASP A 189 -2.33 -0.33 -0.41
N THR A 190 -1.63 -1.09 -1.25
CA THR A 190 -2.24 -1.67 -2.44
C THR A 190 -2.80 -3.06 -2.17
N THR A 191 -4.06 -3.30 -2.52
CA THR A 191 -4.68 -4.65 -2.57
C THR A 191 -4.16 -5.51 -3.71
N LYS A 192 -3.46 -4.89 -4.67
CA LYS A 192 -2.90 -5.55 -5.85
C LYS A 192 -1.62 -6.31 -5.48
N LYS A 193 -1.48 -7.54 -6.00
CA LYS A 193 -0.22 -8.31 -5.98
C LYS A 193 0.89 -7.48 -6.63
N PHE A 194 2.15 -7.75 -6.27
CA PHE A 194 3.33 -7.12 -6.88
C PHE A 194 3.18 -7.03 -8.40
N ASP A 195 3.05 -5.81 -8.89
CA ASP A 195 2.93 -5.48 -10.30
C ASP A 195 4.08 -4.52 -10.62
N PHE A 196 5.24 -5.11 -10.93
CA PHE A 196 6.40 -4.35 -11.37
C PHE A 196 6.05 -3.71 -12.70
N ASN A 197 5.99 -2.38 -12.71
CA ASN A 197 5.78 -1.65 -13.93
C ASN A 197 7.13 -1.11 -14.40
N ILE A 198 7.58 -1.49 -15.60
CA ILE A 198 8.76 -0.90 -16.26
C ILE A 198 8.58 0.59 -16.44
N PHE A 199 7.33 1.10 -16.47
CA PHE A 199 7.07 2.54 -16.42
C PHE A 199 7.43 3.18 -15.08
N ASP A 200 7.68 2.43 -13.99
CA ASP A 200 8.32 2.96 -12.78
C ASP A 200 9.82 3.27 -13.01
N LEU A 201 10.43 2.70 -14.06
CA LEU A 201 11.68 3.17 -14.67
C LEU A 201 11.42 4.30 -15.68
N SER A 202 10.39 5.13 -15.44
CA SER A 202 9.83 6.09 -16.42
C SER A 202 10.86 6.91 -17.20
N PRO A 203 11.99 7.38 -16.62
CA PRO A 203 12.97 8.14 -17.38
C PRO A 203 13.66 7.27 -18.43
N ALA A 204 14.10 6.07 -18.06
CA ALA A 204 14.78 5.11 -18.93
C ALA A 204 13.91 4.66 -20.10
N VAL A 205 12.66 4.28 -19.82
CA VAL A 205 11.73 3.80 -20.85
C VAL A 205 11.35 4.93 -21.80
N ARG A 206 11.11 6.14 -21.28
CA ARG A 206 10.80 7.31 -22.12
C ARG A 206 11.97 7.70 -23.01
N ILE A 207 13.19 7.68 -22.48
CA ILE A 207 14.42 7.91 -23.24
C ILE A 207 14.52 6.86 -24.35
N ALA A 208 14.42 5.58 -24.01
CA ALA A 208 14.54 4.50 -25.00
C ALA A 208 13.45 4.59 -26.09
N GLN A 209 12.21 4.90 -25.73
CA GLN A 209 11.10 5.07 -26.68
C GLN A 209 11.31 6.29 -27.58
N ALA A 210 11.78 7.42 -27.04
CA ALA A 210 12.06 8.62 -27.82
C ALA A 210 13.26 8.43 -28.75
N GLN A 211 14.28 7.70 -28.29
CA GLN A 211 15.51 7.50 -29.04
C GLN A 211 15.44 6.35 -30.04
N SER A 212 14.57 5.34 -29.85
CA SER A 212 14.49 4.18 -30.78
C SER A 212 14.23 4.60 -32.24
N PRO A 213 13.24 5.47 -32.56
CA PRO A 213 13.07 5.97 -33.93
C PRO A 213 14.28 6.77 -34.44
N ASN A 214 14.88 7.60 -33.57
CA ASN A 214 16.07 8.38 -33.93
C ASN A 214 17.27 7.47 -34.22
N PHE A 215 17.45 6.42 -33.44
CA PHE A 215 18.50 5.42 -33.59
C PHE A 215 18.32 4.61 -34.87
N ILE A 216 17.10 4.14 -35.14
CA ILE A 216 16.76 3.39 -36.36
C ILE A 216 17.06 4.29 -37.57
N ASN A 217 16.53 5.52 -37.59
CA ASN A 217 16.76 6.46 -38.68
C ASN A 217 18.25 6.82 -38.85
N ALA A 218 18.96 7.06 -37.75
CA ALA A 218 20.40 7.33 -37.77
C ALA A 218 21.19 6.13 -38.31
N THR A 219 20.85 4.91 -37.90
CA THR A 219 21.50 3.66 -38.33
C THR A 219 21.22 3.39 -39.80
N THR A 220 19.97 3.51 -40.26
CA THR A 220 19.61 3.35 -41.67
C THR A 220 20.32 4.39 -42.54
N THR A 221 20.37 5.64 -42.09
CA THR A 221 21.09 6.70 -42.80
C THR A 221 22.59 6.42 -42.84
N TYR A 222 23.17 6.03 -41.70
CA TYR A 222 24.58 5.66 -41.59
C TYR A 222 24.92 4.53 -42.56
N GLN A 223 24.16 3.43 -42.58
CA GLN A 223 24.38 2.31 -43.52
C GLN A 223 24.25 2.72 -44.99
N LYS A 224 23.30 3.59 -45.32
CA LYS A 224 23.13 4.13 -46.68
C LYS A 224 24.35 4.96 -47.10
N GLU A 225 24.84 5.82 -46.22
CA GLU A 225 26.02 6.64 -46.49
C GLU A 225 27.31 5.79 -46.53
N THR A 226 27.45 4.77 -45.68
CA THR A 226 28.56 3.79 -45.75
C THR A 226 28.67 3.18 -47.14
N LYS A 227 27.55 2.71 -47.71
CA LYS A 227 27.54 2.14 -49.08
C LYS A 227 28.01 3.14 -50.13
N LYS A 228 27.60 4.41 -50.02
CA LYS A 228 28.03 5.47 -50.93
C LYS A 228 29.52 5.75 -50.79
N VAL A 229 30.01 5.88 -49.56
CA VAL A 229 31.43 6.12 -49.26
C VAL A 229 32.29 5.00 -49.84
N ILE A 230 31.93 3.74 -49.61
CA ILE A 230 32.65 2.59 -50.16
C ILE A 230 32.66 2.63 -51.68
N ALA A 231 31.52 2.90 -52.31
CA ALA A 231 31.42 2.98 -53.78
C ALA A 231 32.31 4.09 -54.36
N VAL A 232 32.25 5.30 -53.79
CA VAL A 232 33.08 6.43 -54.23
C VAL A 232 34.57 6.14 -53.98
N PHE A 233 34.92 5.66 -52.78
CA PHE A 233 36.29 5.33 -52.40
C PHE A 233 36.89 4.30 -53.36
N THR A 234 36.15 3.23 -53.66
CA THR A 234 36.56 2.20 -54.61
C THR A 234 36.80 2.77 -56.01
N GLY A 235 35.96 3.71 -56.45
CA GLY A 235 36.11 4.39 -57.74
C GLY A 235 37.33 5.30 -57.85
N ILE A 236 37.78 5.89 -56.73
CA ILE A 236 38.94 6.81 -56.72
C ILE A 236 40.24 6.14 -56.25
N THR A 237 40.21 4.88 -55.80
CA THR A 237 41.33 4.24 -55.09
C THR A 237 42.66 4.29 -55.85
N SER A 238 42.65 4.03 -57.16
CA SER A 238 43.87 4.03 -57.98
C SER A 238 44.48 5.43 -58.11
N GLN A 239 43.64 6.45 -58.30
CA GLN A 239 44.08 7.85 -58.37
C GLN A 239 44.61 8.32 -57.02
N LEU A 240 43.88 8.00 -55.95
CA LEU A 240 44.28 8.31 -54.58
C LEU A 240 45.63 7.68 -54.24
N PHE A 241 45.81 6.39 -54.57
CA PHE A 241 47.07 5.69 -54.35
C PHE A 241 48.24 6.38 -55.08
N ALA A 242 48.04 6.77 -56.34
CA ALA A 242 49.05 7.48 -57.13
C ALA A 242 49.39 8.85 -56.52
N ASP A 243 48.38 9.64 -56.15
CA ASP A 243 48.57 10.96 -55.54
C ASP A 243 49.31 10.86 -54.19
N ILE A 244 48.95 9.89 -53.35
CA ILE A 244 49.63 9.67 -52.07
C ILE A 244 51.09 9.23 -52.28
N ASP A 245 51.35 8.32 -53.22
CA ASP A 245 52.72 7.84 -53.49
C ASP A 245 53.62 8.97 -54.01
N LEU A 246 53.07 9.88 -54.81
CA LEU A 246 53.78 11.06 -55.28
C LEU A 246 54.12 12.04 -54.13
N ILE A 247 53.19 12.27 -53.19
CA ILE A 247 53.43 13.11 -52.00
C ILE A 247 54.48 12.46 -51.10
N GLN A 248 54.36 11.16 -50.81
CA GLN A 248 55.27 10.46 -49.90
C GLN A 248 56.70 10.36 -50.45
N LYS A 249 56.87 10.32 -51.77
CA LYS A 249 58.18 10.27 -52.43
C LYS A 249 58.76 11.67 -52.75
N ASP A 250 58.12 12.75 -52.30
CA ASP A 250 58.46 14.15 -52.62
C ASP A 250 58.63 14.37 -54.14
N ARG A 251 57.83 13.67 -54.95
CA ARG A 251 57.85 13.75 -56.43
C ARG A 251 56.96 14.88 -56.98
N ILE A 252 56.21 15.54 -56.09
CA ILE A 252 55.38 16.69 -56.40
C ILE A 252 55.97 17.93 -55.72
N LYS A 253 55.96 19.07 -56.42
CA LYS A 253 56.34 20.36 -55.85
C LYS A 253 55.18 20.94 -55.03
N LEU A 254 55.00 20.41 -53.82
CA LEU A 254 54.10 21.02 -52.84
C LEU A 254 54.62 22.40 -52.44
N ASN A 255 53.72 23.38 -52.34
CA ASN A 255 54.09 24.71 -51.84
C ASN A 255 54.51 24.64 -50.35
N GLY A 256 55.22 25.67 -49.88
CA GLY A 256 55.75 25.69 -48.50
C GLY A 256 54.67 25.52 -47.43
N TYR A 257 53.50 26.12 -47.64
CA TYR A 257 52.36 26.00 -46.76
C TYR A 257 51.84 24.55 -46.65
N SER A 258 51.66 23.85 -47.77
CA SER A 258 51.21 22.46 -47.81
C SER A 258 52.18 21.53 -47.07
N LYS A 259 53.50 21.76 -47.20
CA LYS A 259 54.52 20.99 -46.49
C LYS A 259 54.44 21.14 -44.98
N GLU A 260 54.09 22.32 -44.49
CA GLU A 260 53.94 22.58 -43.06
C GLU A 260 52.63 21.99 -42.51
N VAL A 261 51.51 22.16 -43.22
CA VAL A 261 50.22 21.57 -42.80
C VAL A 261 50.32 20.05 -42.63
N LEU A 262 51.09 19.37 -43.49
CA LEU A 262 51.30 17.92 -43.40
C LEU A 262 51.94 17.46 -42.08
N LYS A 263 52.71 18.32 -41.40
CA LYS A 263 53.48 17.99 -40.19
C LYS A 263 52.78 18.39 -38.89
N VAL A 264 51.78 19.26 -38.97
CA VAL A 264 51.08 19.77 -37.77
C VAL A 264 49.93 18.82 -37.41
N PRO A 265 49.65 18.60 -36.11
CA PRO A 265 48.45 17.89 -35.69
C PRO A 265 47.18 18.59 -36.20
N PHE A 266 46.35 17.87 -36.94
CA PHE A 266 45.25 18.50 -37.69
C PHE A 266 43.89 18.40 -36.97
N ASN A 267 43.76 17.58 -35.92
CA ASN A 267 42.54 17.52 -35.11
C ASN A 267 42.83 17.26 -33.62
N PRO A 268 43.18 18.30 -32.84
CA PRO A 268 43.48 18.16 -31.41
C PRO A 268 42.25 17.80 -30.56
N GLY A 269 41.03 17.91 -31.10
CA GLY A 269 39.79 17.62 -30.38
C GLY A 269 39.43 16.13 -30.28
N LEU A 270 40.18 15.24 -30.93
CA LEU A 270 40.03 13.79 -30.81
C LEU A 270 41.14 13.26 -29.90
N ASP A 271 40.82 12.96 -28.64
CA ASP A 271 41.82 12.61 -27.62
C ASP A 271 42.77 11.47 -28.04
N GLU A 272 42.24 10.43 -28.69
CA GLU A 272 43.04 9.29 -29.19
C GLU A 272 43.96 9.66 -30.37
N PHE A 273 43.63 10.72 -31.11
CA PHE A 273 44.30 11.14 -32.34
C PHE A 273 44.98 12.51 -32.22
N LYS A 274 45.06 13.08 -31.01
CA LYS A 274 45.56 14.45 -30.79
C LYS A 274 46.97 14.72 -31.31
N ALA A 275 47.80 13.68 -31.41
CA ALA A 275 49.17 13.76 -31.91
C ALA A 275 49.31 13.45 -33.40
N TYR A 276 48.22 13.08 -34.07
CA TYR A 276 48.26 12.64 -35.47
C TYR A 276 48.37 13.83 -36.40
N THR A 277 49.34 13.74 -37.30
CA THR A 277 49.53 14.72 -38.37
C THR A 277 48.67 14.36 -39.58
N LEU A 278 48.43 15.33 -40.48
CA LEU A 278 47.73 15.03 -41.73
C LEU A 278 48.52 14.01 -42.58
N LEU A 279 49.85 14.02 -42.48
CA LEU A 279 50.71 13.01 -43.12
C LEU A 279 50.42 11.59 -42.59
N ASP A 280 50.17 11.43 -41.30
CA ASP A 280 49.82 10.12 -40.73
C ASP A 280 48.44 9.64 -41.22
N GLY A 281 47.47 10.56 -41.32
CA GLY A 281 46.19 10.29 -41.97
C GLY A 281 46.34 9.84 -43.43
N ILE A 282 47.21 10.51 -44.19
CA ILE A 282 47.54 10.13 -45.58
C ILE A 282 48.19 8.75 -45.65
N LYS A 283 49.11 8.40 -44.73
CA LYS A 283 49.70 7.06 -44.66
C LYS A 283 48.65 5.99 -44.40
N LEU A 284 47.69 6.25 -43.50
CA LEU A 284 46.57 5.34 -43.24
C LEU A 284 45.68 5.19 -44.47
N LEU A 285 45.31 6.29 -45.14
CA LEU A 285 44.55 6.23 -46.39
C LEU A 285 45.28 5.41 -47.45
N ARG A 286 46.60 5.49 -47.56
CA ARG A 286 47.39 4.63 -48.46
C ARG A 286 47.22 3.15 -48.14
N GLN A 287 47.28 2.77 -46.85
CA GLN A 287 47.08 1.38 -46.45
C GLN A 287 45.66 0.90 -46.77
N ILE A 288 44.66 1.77 -46.58
CA ILE A 288 43.27 1.50 -46.94
C ILE A 288 43.12 1.39 -48.46
N SER A 289 43.79 2.23 -49.26
CA SER A 289 43.77 2.15 -50.72
C SER A 289 44.37 0.85 -51.26
N LEU A 290 45.39 0.32 -50.59
CA LEU A 290 45.98 -0.99 -50.93
C LEU A 290 45.05 -2.17 -50.60
N ARG A 291 44.15 -1.99 -49.64
CA ARG A 291 43.18 -3.00 -49.19
C ARG A 291 41.82 -2.34 -48.92
N PRO A 292 41.01 -2.07 -49.95
CA PRO A 292 39.78 -1.28 -49.83
C PRO A 292 38.78 -1.83 -48.81
N SER A 293 38.80 -3.14 -48.56
CA SER A 293 37.96 -3.79 -47.53
C SER A 293 38.19 -3.23 -46.13
N ILE A 294 39.37 -2.67 -45.83
CA ILE A 294 39.64 -2.03 -44.53
C ILE A 294 38.70 -0.84 -44.31
N MET A 295 38.38 -0.06 -45.35
CA MET A 295 37.41 1.04 -45.21
C MET A 295 36.06 0.49 -44.78
N GLU A 296 35.58 -0.53 -45.49
CA GLU A 296 34.32 -1.19 -45.14
C GLU A 296 34.34 -1.76 -43.72
N ASP A 297 35.42 -2.44 -43.33
CA ASP A 297 35.55 -3.04 -42.01
C ASP A 297 35.62 -1.98 -40.89
N ILE A 298 36.22 -0.81 -41.12
CA ILE A 298 36.17 0.32 -40.16
C ILE A 298 34.74 0.88 -40.09
N LEU A 299 34.13 1.18 -41.24
CA LEU A 299 32.81 1.81 -41.29
C LEU A 299 31.70 0.88 -40.77
N THR A 300 31.89 -0.44 -40.85
CA THR A 300 30.97 -1.45 -40.30
C THR A 300 31.28 -1.86 -38.87
N GLY A 301 32.32 -1.28 -38.25
CA GLY A 301 32.66 -1.55 -36.85
C GLY A 301 33.27 -2.93 -36.61
N LYS A 302 34.00 -3.48 -37.59
CA LYS A 302 34.85 -4.67 -37.41
C LYS A 302 36.28 -4.28 -37.05
N LEU A 303 36.77 -3.17 -37.62
CA LEU A 303 38.09 -2.62 -37.36
C LEU A 303 38.01 -1.23 -36.73
N LYS A 304 39.07 -0.87 -36.01
CA LYS A 304 39.32 0.47 -35.49
C LYS A 304 40.79 0.86 -35.68
N ILE A 305 41.05 2.16 -35.70
CA ILE A 305 42.37 2.73 -35.87
C ILE A 305 42.97 2.95 -34.48
N ILE A 306 44.11 2.32 -34.21
CA ILE A 306 44.89 2.51 -32.97
C ILE A 306 46.36 2.60 -33.35
N ASN A 307 47.07 3.62 -32.89
CA ASN A 307 48.52 3.77 -33.06
C ASN A 307 49.01 3.55 -34.51
N ASN A 308 48.29 4.09 -35.50
CA ASN A 308 48.61 4.00 -36.94
C ASN A 308 48.46 2.59 -37.52
N SER A 309 47.67 1.76 -36.86
CA SER A 309 47.36 0.39 -37.26
C SER A 309 45.86 0.11 -37.18
N PHE A 310 45.42 -0.99 -37.79
CA PHE A 310 44.04 -1.45 -37.73
C PHE A 310 43.94 -2.64 -36.76
N THR A 311 43.02 -2.54 -35.81
CA THR A 311 42.78 -3.56 -34.78
C THR A 311 41.30 -3.92 -34.74
N GLU A 312 40.94 -5.12 -34.30
CA GLU A 312 39.54 -5.52 -34.19
C GLU A 312 38.81 -4.66 -33.14
N SER A 313 37.59 -4.21 -33.45
CA SER A 313 36.77 -3.38 -32.54
C SER A 313 35.71 -4.16 -31.75
N GLY A 314 35.65 -5.48 -31.90
CA GLY A 314 34.68 -6.33 -31.19
C GLY A 314 33.24 -6.22 -31.71
N GLY A 315 33.04 -5.69 -32.93
CA GLY A 315 31.72 -5.60 -33.56
C GLY A 315 30.93 -4.33 -33.23
N GLU A 316 31.53 -3.37 -32.51
CA GLU A 316 30.94 -2.05 -32.28
C GLU A 316 31.65 -0.99 -33.13
N TYR A 317 30.88 0.01 -33.58
CA TYR A 317 31.43 1.16 -34.30
C TYR A 317 32.41 1.92 -33.41
N HIS A 318 33.61 2.18 -33.92
CA HIS A 318 34.59 3.02 -33.25
C HIS A 318 34.43 4.46 -33.72
N THR A 319 33.65 5.24 -32.98
CA THR A 319 33.28 6.63 -33.30
C THR A 319 34.50 7.47 -33.64
N GLU A 320 35.57 7.33 -32.87
CA GLU A 320 36.80 8.09 -32.97
C GLU A 320 37.54 7.78 -34.28
N SER A 321 37.53 6.52 -34.74
CA SER A 321 38.10 6.15 -36.05
C SER A 321 37.37 6.82 -37.21
N ILE A 322 36.04 6.85 -37.13
CA ILE A 322 35.18 7.42 -38.18
C ILE A 322 35.35 8.93 -38.21
N LEU A 323 35.34 9.57 -37.05
CA LEU A 323 35.59 11.02 -36.92
C LEU A 323 36.99 11.38 -37.40
N PHE A 324 38.01 10.59 -37.06
CA PHE A 324 39.36 10.77 -37.55
C PHE A 324 39.41 10.73 -39.08
N LEU A 325 38.86 9.69 -39.71
CA LEU A 325 38.82 9.57 -41.17
C LEU A 325 38.04 10.74 -41.81
N SER A 326 36.91 11.13 -41.21
CA SER A 326 36.14 12.29 -41.65
C SER A 326 36.98 13.57 -41.64
N SER A 327 37.75 13.80 -40.58
CA SER A 327 38.62 14.97 -40.47
C SER A 327 39.77 14.93 -41.48
N VAL A 328 40.40 13.77 -41.70
CA VAL A 328 41.45 13.63 -42.73
C VAL A 328 40.88 14.01 -44.10
N LEU A 329 39.71 13.46 -44.44
CA LEU A 329 39.08 13.71 -45.73
C LEU A 329 38.64 15.16 -45.89
N SER A 330 38.16 15.80 -44.82
CA SER A 330 37.78 17.22 -44.82
C SER A 330 38.99 18.14 -45.05
N GLU A 331 40.12 17.86 -44.39
CA GLU A 331 41.35 18.61 -44.63
C GLU A 331 41.87 18.42 -46.05
N LEU A 332 41.82 17.20 -46.59
CA LEU A 332 42.23 16.95 -47.98
C LEU A 332 41.29 17.64 -48.98
N SER A 333 39.97 17.61 -48.78
CA SER A 333 39.00 18.21 -49.69
C SER A 333 38.94 19.74 -49.63
N SER A 334 39.43 20.36 -48.55
CA SER A 334 39.48 21.82 -48.36
C SER A 334 40.34 22.54 -49.40
N GLY A 335 41.21 21.81 -50.11
CA GLY A 335 42.16 22.38 -51.06
C GLY A 335 43.36 23.05 -50.41
N VAL A 336 43.61 22.75 -49.13
CA VAL A 336 44.81 23.17 -48.39
C VAL A 336 46.07 22.53 -48.98
N ILE A 337 46.00 21.29 -49.45
CA ILE A 337 47.10 20.64 -50.15
C ILE A 337 47.08 21.03 -51.64
N ARG A 338 48.07 21.83 -52.03
CA ARG A 338 48.20 22.40 -53.38
C ARG A 338 49.49 21.94 -54.04
N ASP A 339 49.38 21.64 -55.32
CA ASP A 339 50.49 21.35 -56.21
C ASP A 339 50.74 22.56 -57.13
N THR A 340 52.00 22.82 -57.47
CA THR A 340 52.38 23.81 -58.47
C THR A 340 52.57 23.14 -59.84
N VAL A 341 51.54 23.23 -60.69
CA VAL A 341 51.57 22.72 -62.07
C VAL A 341 51.76 23.90 -63.02
N GLU A 342 52.87 23.92 -63.76
CA GLU A 342 53.20 25.01 -64.70
C GLU A 342 53.16 26.42 -64.08
N GLY A 343 53.49 26.52 -62.79
CA GLY A 343 53.47 27.79 -62.05
C GLY A 343 52.10 28.17 -61.47
N VAL A 344 51.06 27.37 -61.69
CA VAL A 344 49.71 27.56 -61.14
C VAL A 344 49.49 26.62 -59.96
N GLU A 345 48.97 27.14 -58.85
CA GLU A 345 48.59 26.32 -57.71
C GLU A 345 47.22 25.67 -57.94
N VAL A 346 47.17 24.33 -57.90
CA VAL A 346 45.95 23.56 -58.11
C VAL A 346 45.67 22.67 -56.88
N PRO A 347 44.43 22.64 -56.35
CA PRO A 347 44.04 21.72 -55.28
C PRO A 347 44.17 20.26 -55.74
N ARG A 348 44.92 19.43 -55.01
CA ARG A 348 45.21 18.04 -55.42
C ARG A 348 44.05 17.07 -55.18
N PHE A 349 43.24 17.33 -54.17
CA PHE A 349 42.32 16.36 -53.56
C PHE A 349 40.84 16.77 -53.66
N SER A 350 40.50 17.62 -54.63
CA SER A 350 39.14 18.15 -54.81
C SER A 350 38.08 17.05 -55.04
N TYR A 351 38.48 15.87 -55.53
CA TYR A 351 37.60 14.71 -55.74
C TYR A 351 37.05 14.10 -54.44
N PHE A 352 37.60 14.43 -53.27
CA PHE A 352 37.05 13.97 -51.99
C PHE A 352 35.80 14.71 -51.53
N LYS A 353 35.42 15.82 -52.19
CA LYS A 353 34.29 16.66 -51.76
C LYS A 353 32.98 15.87 -51.63
N SER A 354 32.72 14.93 -52.54
CA SER A 354 31.51 14.08 -52.48
C SER A 354 31.54 13.07 -51.32
N MET A 355 32.72 12.58 -50.93
CA MET A 355 32.87 11.71 -49.76
C MET A 355 32.73 12.48 -48.46
N GLN A 356 33.24 13.72 -48.41
CA GLN A 356 33.16 14.57 -47.23
C GLN A 356 31.72 14.72 -46.75
N GLU A 357 30.79 15.08 -47.65
CA GLU A 357 29.37 15.23 -47.30
C GLU A 357 28.75 13.96 -46.70
N SER A 358 29.12 12.79 -47.23
CA SER A 358 28.67 11.50 -46.68
C SER A 358 29.31 11.22 -45.32
N PHE A 359 30.60 11.51 -45.14
CA PHE A 359 31.29 11.35 -43.85
C PHE A 359 30.78 12.30 -42.77
N GLU A 360 30.38 13.53 -43.11
CA GLU A 360 29.74 14.46 -42.18
C GLU A 360 28.40 13.93 -41.70
N LYS A 361 27.57 13.40 -42.62
CA LYS A 361 26.30 12.73 -42.27
C LYS A 361 26.53 11.49 -41.42
N MET A 362 27.52 10.67 -41.74
CA MET A 362 27.90 9.50 -40.94
C MET A 362 28.37 9.89 -39.55
N SER A 363 29.23 10.90 -39.44
CA SER A 363 29.77 11.45 -38.19
C SER A 363 28.66 11.99 -37.28
N SER A 364 27.67 12.70 -37.85
CA SER A 364 26.51 13.15 -37.09
C SER A 364 25.67 11.97 -36.59
N ASN A 365 25.40 10.98 -37.43
CA ASN A 365 24.58 9.84 -37.05
C ASN A 365 25.27 8.88 -36.07
N ILE A 366 26.58 8.68 -36.18
CA ILE A 366 27.31 7.82 -35.24
C ILE A 366 27.36 8.44 -33.84
N ARG A 367 27.44 9.77 -33.72
CA ARG A 367 27.29 10.46 -32.43
C ARG A 367 25.91 10.24 -31.83
N LYS A 368 24.84 10.39 -32.61
CA LYS A 368 23.47 10.09 -32.15
C LYS A 368 23.32 8.64 -31.67
N ILE A 369 23.95 7.69 -32.37
CA ILE A 369 23.98 6.28 -31.99
C ILE A 369 24.72 6.09 -30.66
N ALA A 370 25.89 6.74 -30.48
CA ALA A 370 26.68 6.68 -29.26
C ALA A 370 25.96 7.31 -28.06
N ASP A 371 25.35 8.49 -28.25
CA ASP A 371 24.58 9.20 -27.23
C ASP A 371 23.40 8.34 -26.75
N ALA A 372 22.63 7.76 -27.67
CA ALA A 372 21.52 6.86 -27.31
C ALA A 372 21.99 5.62 -26.52
N ARG A 373 23.16 5.06 -26.85
CA ARG A 373 23.77 3.95 -26.07
C ARG A 373 24.21 4.39 -24.68
N SER A 374 24.81 5.58 -24.56
CA SER A 374 25.24 6.16 -23.29
C SER A 374 24.05 6.42 -22.37
N GLU A 375 22.97 7.03 -22.88
CA GLU A 375 21.75 7.27 -22.12
C GLU A 375 21.12 5.95 -21.62
N LEU A 376 21.16 4.87 -22.42
CA LEU A 376 20.71 3.54 -22.00
C LEU A 376 21.59 2.87 -20.94
N SER A 377 22.89 3.19 -20.89
CA SER A 377 23.76 2.68 -19.83
C SER A 377 23.39 3.24 -18.45
N GLN A 378 22.80 4.45 -18.41
CA GLN A 378 22.37 5.10 -17.17
C GLN A 378 21.16 4.41 -16.52
N VAL A 379 20.44 3.54 -17.22
CA VAL A 379 19.30 2.78 -16.69
C VAL A 379 19.68 1.93 -15.46
N GLN A 380 20.93 1.46 -15.41
CA GLN A 380 21.44 0.70 -14.26
C GLN A 380 21.39 1.50 -12.96
N SER A 381 21.57 2.82 -13.03
CA SER A 381 21.54 3.72 -11.86
C SER A 381 20.14 3.89 -11.26
N LEU A 382 19.07 3.53 -11.98
CA LEU A 382 17.67 3.71 -11.55
C LEU A 382 17.05 2.46 -10.88
N LEU A 383 17.68 1.29 -11.01
CA LEU A 383 17.27 0.04 -10.34
C LEU A 383 17.30 0.04 -8.80
N PRO A 384 18.24 0.73 -8.11
CA PRO A 384 18.30 0.82 -6.64
C PRO A 384 16.98 1.20 -5.98
N ASP A 385 16.29 2.19 -6.52
CA ASP A 385 15.09 2.78 -5.89
C ASP A 385 13.90 1.85 -5.92
N ILE A 386 13.81 0.93 -6.88
CA ILE A 386 12.64 0.06 -7.02
C ILE A 386 12.70 -1.11 -6.04
N LEU A 387 13.88 -1.69 -5.84
CA LEU A 387 14.07 -2.81 -4.91
C LEU A 387 13.79 -2.38 -3.46
N SER A 388 14.11 -1.13 -3.13
CA SER A 388 13.85 -0.56 -1.80
C SER A 388 12.35 -0.45 -1.42
N LYS A 389 11.46 -0.53 -2.43
CA LYS A 389 10.00 -0.41 -2.27
C LYS A 389 9.31 -1.76 -2.11
N ILE A 390 10.02 -2.88 -2.26
CA ILE A 390 9.41 -4.22 -2.15
C ILE A 390 9.02 -4.49 -0.68
N VAL A 391 7.76 -4.83 -0.48
CA VAL A 391 7.20 -5.25 0.82
C VAL A 391 6.65 -6.66 0.73
N GLN A 392 6.73 -7.40 1.84
CA GLN A 392 6.14 -8.73 2.01
C GLN A 392 4.88 -8.61 2.85
N LEU A 393 3.82 -9.32 2.46
CA LEU A 393 2.66 -9.51 3.32
C LEU A 393 2.81 -10.78 4.15
N GLU A 394 2.45 -10.67 5.41
CA GLU A 394 2.36 -11.79 6.33
C GLU A 394 0.99 -11.75 7.03
N GLY A 395 0.27 -12.88 6.98
CA GLY A 395 -1.01 -13.04 7.65
C GLY A 395 -0.82 -13.77 8.97
N VAL A 396 -1.39 -13.22 10.04
CA VAL A 396 -1.49 -13.84 11.36
C VAL A 396 -2.97 -13.96 11.69
N GLU A 397 -3.44 -15.18 11.91
CA GLU A 397 -4.82 -15.44 12.31
C GLU A 397 -4.86 -15.71 13.81
N THR A 398 -5.79 -15.07 14.49
CA THR A 398 -6.12 -15.33 15.89
C THR A 398 -7.60 -15.51 16.03
N GLU A 399 -7.99 -16.53 16.78
CA GLU A 399 -9.36 -16.79 17.14
C GLU A 399 -9.66 -16.16 18.49
N VAL A 400 -10.81 -15.50 18.59
CA VAL A 400 -11.23 -14.75 19.77
C VAL A 400 -12.69 -15.06 20.07
N LEU A 401 -12.96 -15.37 21.34
CA LEU A 401 -14.32 -15.41 21.87
C LEU A 401 -14.49 -14.25 22.86
N PRO A 402 -15.27 -13.20 22.55
CA PRO A 402 -15.66 -12.19 23.52
C PRO A 402 -16.55 -12.85 24.59
N VAL A 403 -15.97 -13.02 25.78
CA VAL A 403 -16.65 -13.56 26.95
C VAL A 403 -17.38 -12.42 27.66
N VAL A 404 -18.58 -12.70 28.16
CA VAL A 404 -19.26 -11.78 29.08
C VAL A 404 -18.57 -11.93 30.44
N ASP A 405 -17.84 -10.91 30.87
CA ASP A 405 -17.47 -10.78 32.27
C ASP A 405 -18.76 -10.51 33.08
N VAL A 406 -19.49 -11.58 33.39
CA VAL A 406 -19.80 -12.07 34.73
C VAL A 406 -20.52 -13.43 34.58
N VAL A 407 -19.82 -14.52 34.89
CA VAL A 407 -20.35 -15.83 35.32
C VAL A 407 -21.72 -16.22 34.74
N SER A 408 -21.69 -16.83 33.54
CA SER A 408 -22.67 -17.77 32.93
C SER A 408 -23.16 -17.31 31.56
N ASP A 409 -22.63 -18.00 30.54
CA ASP A 409 -23.05 -17.99 29.13
C ASP A 409 -24.53 -18.36 28.88
N LYS A 410 -25.34 -18.52 29.94
CA LYS A 410 -26.71 -19.03 29.89
C LYS A 410 -27.70 -18.27 30.77
N THR A 411 -27.29 -17.29 31.58
CA THR A 411 -28.22 -16.60 32.49
C THR A 411 -28.57 -15.18 32.02
N PRO A 412 -29.84 -14.76 32.18
CA PRO A 412 -30.24 -13.39 31.90
C PRO A 412 -29.48 -12.41 32.80
N TYR A 413 -29.10 -11.26 32.26
CA TYR A 413 -28.39 -10.23 33.02
C TYR A 413 -29.30 -9.66 34.11
N ILE A 414 -28.83 -9.67 35.36
CA ILE A 414 -29.56 -9.20 36.54
C ILE A 414 -28.99 -7.86 37.05
N SER A 415 -29.87 -6.91 37.35
CA SER A 415 -29.48 -5.62 37.97
C SER A 415 -30.48 -5.20 39.05
N ALA A 416 -30.09 -4.28 39.93
CA ALA A 416 -30.99 -3.68 40.91
C ALA A 416 -31.59 -2.42 40.34
N GLU A 417 -32.80 -2.14 40.77
CA GLU A 417 -33.45 -0.88 40.49
C GLU A 417 -34.05 -0.31 41.76
N ALA A 418 -33.94 1.00 41.92
CA ALA A 418 -34.70 1.75 42.89
C ALA A 418 -35.38 2.92 42.19
N GLY A 419 -36.63 3.20 42.53
CA GLY A 419 -37.39 4.22 41.82
C GLY A 419 -38.66 4.66 42.51
N ILE A 420 -39.43 5.46 41.77
CA ILE A 420 -40.72 6.00 42.18
C ILE A 420 -41.79 5.53 41.18
N ALA A 421 -42.90 5.03 41.70
CA ALA A 421 -44.04 4.52 40.95
C ALA A 421 -45.30 5.34 41.27
N TYR A 422 -46.10 5.62 40.24
CA TYR A 422 -47.47 6.12 40.37
C TYR A 422 -48.44 4.97 40.17
N VAL A 423 -49.27 4.69 41.17
CA VAL A 423 -50.19 3.56 41.19
C VAL A 423 -51.61 4.06 41.00
N GLN A 424 -52.16 3.82 39.82
CA GLN A 424 -53.41 4.45 39.36
C GLN A 424 -54.60 4.11 40.26
N THR A 425 -54.72 2.85 40.67
CA THR A 425 -55.86 2.37 41.49
C THR A 425 -55.93 3.03 42.86
N PHE A 426 -54.78 3.38 43.44
CA PHE A 426 -54.71 4.02 44.76
C PHE A 426 -54.50 5.52 44.66
N GLN A 427 -54.35 6.07 43.45
CA GLN A 427 -53.99 7.48 43.21
C GLN A 427 -52.81 7.93 44.08
N SER A 428 -51.86 7.01 44.33
CA SER A 428 -50.76 7.19 45.28
C SER A 428 -49.42 6.97 44.62
N VAL A 429 -48.40 7.62 45.18
CA VAL A 429 -47.01 7.39 44.84
C VAL A 429 -46.43 6.33 45.79
N ALA A 430 -45.59 5.45 45.25
CA ALA A 430 -44.80 4.48 46.00
C ALA A 430 -43.33 4.63 45.62
N HIS A 431 -42.42 4.38 46.56
CA HIS A 431 -41.04 4.06 46.19
C HIS A 431 -40.90 2.54 46.10
N TYR A 432 -40.06 2.04 45.22
CA TYR A 432 -39.85 0.61 45.07
C TYR A 432 -38.36 0.28 44.94
N ARG A 433 -38.04 -0.99 45.22
CA ARG A 433 -36.73 -1.60 44.97
C ARG A 433 -36.96 -2.96 44.34
N GLY A 434 -36.22 -3.32 43.30
CA GLY A 434 -36.41 -4.58 42.61
C GLY A 434 -35.17 -5.06 41.87
N ALA A 435 -35.25 -6.27 41.35
CA ALA A 435 -34.29 -6.84 40.42
C ALA A 435 -34.88 -6.83 38.99
N ASN A 436 -34.03 -6.52 38.02
CA ASN A 436 -34.34 -6.52 36.60
C ASN A 436 -33.64 -7.66 35.90
N ILE A 437 -34.40 -8.46 35.16
CA ILE A 437 -33.95 -9.58 34.36
C ILE A 437 -34.05 -9.15 32.89
N TYR A 438 -32.92 -8.99 32.21
CA TYR A 438 -32.89 -8.56 30.81
C TYR A 438 -33.05 -9.75 29.86
N PHE A 439 -33.79 -9.54 28.77
CA PHE A 439 -34.05 -10.59 27.76
C PHE A 439 -32.89 -10.79 26.79
N ALA A 440 -31.87 -9.93 26.85
CA ALA A 440 -30.63 -10.04 26.08
C ALA A 440 -29.44 -9.65 26.97
N PRO A 441 -28.25 -10.25 26.75
CA PRO A 441 -27.02 -9.82 27.39
C PRO A 441 -26.76 -8.33 27.11
N ILE A 442 -26.36 -7.59 28.15
CA ILE A 442 -26.17 -6.16 28.06
C ILE A 442 -24.95 -5.69 28.86
N GLU A 443 -24.04 -4.99 28.18
CA GLU A 443 -23.03 -4.20 28.86
C GLU A 443 -23.68 -2.88 29.29
N LYS A 444 -23.86 -2.66 30.60
CA LYS A 444 -24.45 -1.43 31.15
C LYS A 444 -23.66 -0.19 30.76
N ARG A 445 -22.35 -0.33 30.60
CA ARG A 445 -21.45 0.72 30.12
C ARG A 445 -21.69 1.06 28.64
N ALA A 446 -22.37 0.24 27.84
CA ALA A 446 -22.66 0.58 26.45
C ALA A 446 -23.84 1.58 26.34
N PRO A 447 -23.72 2.68 25.57
CA PRO A 447 -24.85 3.55 25.26
C PRO A 447 -25.89 2.83 24.40
N LEU A 448 -27.18 2.96 24.73
CA LEU A 448 -28.26 2.34 23.94
C LEU A 448 -28.31 2.79 22.47
N LYS A 449 -27.79 3.99 22.16
CA LYS A 449 -27.69 4.51 20.79
C LYS A 449 -26.75 3.70 19.89
N ASN A 450 -25.85 2.89 20.48
CA ASN A 450 -24.95 2.03 19.71
C ASN A 450 -25.69 0.84 19.08
N PHE A 451 -26.88 0.50 19.59
CA PHE A 451 -27.70 -0.59 19.08
C PHE A 451 -28.74 -0.07 18.08
N LYS A 452 -29.00 -0.84 17.02
CA LYS A 452 -29.99 -0.51 15.97
C LYS A 452 -31.05 -1.61 15.86
N GLY A 453 -32.20 -1.26 15.28
CA GLY A 453 -33.27 -2.20 14.95
C GLY A 453 -33.80 -2.99 16.15
N ILE A 454 -34.12 -4.26 15.91
CA ILE A 454 -34.71 -5.18 16.90
C ILE A 454 -33.77 -5.48 18.08
N ASN A 455 -32.46 -5.43 17.86
CA ASN A 455 -31.48 -5.65 18.93
C ASN A 455 -31.56 -4.55 20.00
N ARG A 456 -31.78 -3.29 19.60
CA ARG A 456 -32.01 -2.19 20.55
C ARG A 456 -33.26 -2.43 21.41
N VAL A 457 -34.32 -2.98 20.82
CA VAL A 457 -35.57 -3.30 21.53
C VAL A 457 -35.31 -4.36 22.61
N TRP A 458 -34.71 -5.49 22.24
CA TRP A 458 -34.40 -6.57 23.19
C TRP A 458 -33.44 -6.15 24.31
N LYS A 459 -32.44 -5.32 24.00
CA LYS A 459 -31.52 -4.74 24.99
C LYS A 459 -32.16 -3.67 25.88
N SER A 460 -33.28 -3.08 25.44
CA SER A 460 -34.01 -2.10 26.25
C SER A 460 -35.06 -2.77 27.14
N LEU A 461 -35.57 -3.94 26.75
CA LEU A 461 -36.60 -4.67 27.48
C LEU A 461 -36.03 -5.48 28.65
N SER A 462 -36.78 -5.51 29.74
CA SER A 462 -36.49 -6.35 30.90
C SER A 462 -37.77 -6.66 31.67
N PHE A 463 -37.71 -7.73 32.46
CA PHE A 463 -38.74 -8.07 33.42
C PHE A 463 -38.26 -7.67 34.82
N GLN A 464 -39.11 -6.99 35.57
CA GLN A 464 -38.82 -6.49 36.91
C GLN A 464 -39.64 -7.26 37.95
N ILE A 465 -38.97 -7.68 39.02
CA ILE A 465 -39.59 -8.20 40.24
C ILE A 465 -39.06 -7.39 41.43
N GLY A 466 -39.93 -6.87 42.28
CA GLY A 466 -39.48 -6.11 43.44
C GLY A 466 -40.52 -5.94 44.53
N VAL A 467 -40.26 -4.98 45.41
CA VAL A 467 -41.15 -4.57 46.49
C VAL A 467 -41.39 -3.06 46.45
N ALA A 468 -42.64 -2.65 46.68
CA ALA A 468 -43.08 -1.24 46.69
C ALA A 468 -43.64 -0.84 48.06
N ASN A 469 -43.29 0.36 48.53
CA ASN A 469 -43.82 0.98 49.74
C ASN A 469 -44.54 2.28 49.39
N PHE A 470 -45.80 2.39 49.80
CA PHE A 470 -46.64 3.55 49.53
C PHE A 470 -46.31 4.72 50.47
N PHE A 471 -46.29 5.94 49.93
CA PHE A 471 -46.14 7.17 50.73
C PHE A 471 -47.44 7.62 51.40
N GLY A 472 -48.60 7.16 50.89
CA GLY A 472 -49.92 7.51 51.41
C GLY A 472 -50.69 6.29 51.92
N ASP A 473 -51.78 6.57 52.63
CA ASP A 473 -52.70 5.54 53.08
C ASP A 473 -53.45 4.91 51.91
N ARG A 474 -53.64 3.59 51.99
CA ARG A 474 -54.45 2.86 51.02
C ARG A 474 -55.91 2.87 51.46
N ALA A 475 -56.82 2.52 50.56
CA ALA A 475 -58.21 2.31 50.92
C ALA A 475 -58.33 1.30 52.08
N VAL A 476 -59.22 1.59 53.03
CA VAL A 476 -59.36 0.91 54.34
C VAL A 476 -59.51 -0.61 54.25
N ASN A 477 -59.93 -1.15 53.09
CA ASN A 477 -60.15 -2.57 52.85
C ASN A 477 -59.07 -3.25 51.99
N THR A 478 -57.88 -2.67 51.88
CA THR A 478 -56.79 -3.19 51.04
C THR A 478 -55.59 -3.64 51.87
N TYR A 479 -55.05 -4.81 51.53
CA TYR A 479 -53.94 -5.45 52.24
C TYR A 479 -52.86 -5.86 51.25
N SER A 480 -51.64 -5.98 51.77
CA SER A 480 -50.52 -6.46 50.97
C SER A 480 -50.70 -7.92 50.54
N LEU A 481 -50.19 -8.27 49.36
CA LEU A 481 -50.10 -9.67 48.97
C LEU A 481 -49.13 -10.46 49.88
N LEU A 482 -48.03 -9.82 50.30
CA LEU A 482 -46.93 -10.43 51.03
C LEU A 482 -47.09 -10.35 52.56
N GLY A 483 -48.01 -9.53 53.08
CA GLY A 483 -48.15 -9.30 54.52
C GLY A 483 -49.59 -9.07 54.98
N LYS A 484 -49.82 -9.20 56.29
CA LYS A 484 -51.14 -9.02 56.92
C LYS A 484 -51.50 -7.55 57.17
N SER A 485 -50.58 -6.60 56.95
CA SER A 485 -50.76 -5.17 57.23
C SER A 485 -50.67 -4.32 55.95
N ALA A 486 -51.48 -3.25 55.89
CA ALA A 486 -51.42 -2.22 54.86
C ALA A 486 -50.10 -1.42 54.84
N LYS A 487 -49.26 -1.58 55.86
CA LYS A 487 -47.90 -0.99 55.91
C LYS A 487 -46.79 -1.92 55.40
N THR A 488 -47.13 -3.15 54.99
CA THR A 488 -46.13 -4.09 54.45
C THR A 488 -45.80 -3.73 53.01
N ALA A 489 -44.55 -3.92 52.61
CA ALA A 489 -44.12 -3.76 51.23
C ALA A 489 -44.85 -4.74 50.30
N ASP A 490 -45.30 -4.27 49.15
CA ASP A 490 -46.04 -5.07 48.19
C ASP A 490 -45.14 -5.59 47.09
N LEU A 491 -45.34 -6.86 46.71
CA LEU A 491 -44.76 -7.40 45.49
C LEU A 491 -45.15 -6.52 44.30
N ASN A 492 -44.18 -6.08 43.50
CA ASN A 492 -44.45 -5.46 42.21
C ASN A 492 -43.82 -6.28 41.08
N LEU A 493 -44.55 -6.39 39.98
CA LEU A 493 -44.11 -7.08 38.76
C LEU A 493 -44.26 -6.10 37.60
N ALA A 494 -43.25 -5.94 36.75
CA ALA A 494 -43.35 -5.04 35.61
C ALA A 494 -42.53 -5.45 34.39
N LEU A 495 -42.94 -4.91 33.25
CA LEU A 495 -42.09 -4.82 32.07
C LEU A 495 -41.40 -3.45 32.10
N GLY A 496 -40.09 -3.49 31.99
CA GLY A 496 -39.24 -2.33 32.00
C GLY A 496 -38.64 -2.01 30.65
N TRP A 497 -38.65 -0.74 30.30
CA TRP A 497 -37.99 -0.16 29.15
C TRP A 497 -36.86 0.76 29.58
N ARG A 498 -35.63 0.36 29.29
CA ARG A 498 -34.43 1.14 29.56
C ARG A 498 -34.35 2.32 28.59
N LEU A 499 -34.36 3.55 29.11
CA LEU A 499 -34.23 4.76 28.30
C LEU A 499 -32.78 5.09 28.01
N ASN A 500 -31.91 4.96 29.01
CA ASN A 500 -30.48 5.18 28.90
C ASN A 500 -29.72 4.24 29.85
N ARG A 501 -28.44 4.48 30.14
CA ARG A 501 -27.65 3.57 31.00
C ARG A 501 -28.14 3.46 32.44
N ILE A 502 -28.84 4.48 32.92
CA ILE A 502 -29.19 4.68 34.33
C ILE A 502 -30.71 4.68 34.49
N ILE A 503 -31.42 5.38 33.60
CA ILE A 503 -32.87 5.61 33.70
C ILE A 503 -33.65 4.53 32.98
N LYS A 504 -34.69 4.06 33.65
CA LYS A 504 -35.65 3.09 33.16
C LYS A 504 -37.07 3.54 33.46
N ILE A 505 -38.00 3.18 32.57
CA ILE A 505 -39.43 3.30 32.81
C ILE A 505 -39.99 1.89 32.94
N ASN A 506 -40.83 1.64 33.94
CA ASN A 506 -41.54 0.36 34.04
C ASN A 506 -43.04 0.59 34.05
N ALA A 507 -43.77 -0.34 33.43
CA ALA A 507 -45.21 -0.44 33.52
C ALA A 507 -45.57 -1.85 33.98
N GLY A 508 -46.45 -1.95 34.97
CA GLY A 508 -46.73 -3.24 35.58
C GLY A 508 -47.89 -3.23 36.54
N ILE A 509 -47.89 -4.24 37.40
CA ILE A 509 -48.94 -4.48 38.38
C ILE A 509 -48.37 -4.67 39.79
N ILE A 510 -49.15 -4.21 40.77
CA ILE A 510 -48.96 -4.48 42.19
C ILE A 510 -50.15 -5.34 42.61
N PRO A 511 -50.00 -6.67 42.73
CA PRO A 511 -51.05 -7.51 43.29
C PRO A 511 -51.30 -7.17 44.76
N TYR A 512 -52.58 -7.12 45.16
CA TYR A 512 -53.02 -6.80 46.51
C TYR A 512 -54.29 -7.59 46.86
N LYS A 513 -54.61 -7.68 48.15
CA LYS A 513 -55.83 -8.34 48.64
C LYS A 513 -56.87 -7.29 49.03
N THR A 514 -58.14 -7.57 48.75
CA THR A 514 -59.28 -6.75 49.21
C THR A 514 -60.26 -7.56 50.02
N ASN A 515 -60.70 -7.03 51.15
CA ASN A 515 -61.81 -7.62 51.90
C ASN A 515 -63.15 -7.25 51.25
N ASN A 516 -64.14 -8.11 51.43
CA ASN A 516 -65.52 -7.79 51.08
C ASN A 516 -66.05 -6.69 52.01
N PHE A 517 -66.88 -5.77 51.50
CA PHE A 517 -67.53 -4.75 52.35
C PHE A 517 -68.50 -5.36 53.37
N ASN A 518 -68.93 -6.60 53.15
CA ASN A 518 -69.70 -7.35 54.12
C ASN A 518 -68.78 -7.90 55.23
N SER A 519 -68.94 -7.38 56.45
CA SER A 519 -68.18 -7.75 57.65
C SER A 519 -68.36 -9.20 58.10
N ILE A 520 -69.33 -9.93 57.54
CA ILE A 520 -69.58 -11.35 57.85
C ILE A 520 -68.74 -12.28 56.95
N ASN A 521 -68.11 -11.75 55.89
CA ASN A 521 -67.39 -12.56 54.91
C ASN A 521 -65.90 -12.21 54.84
N ASP A 522 -65.08 -12.99 55.55
CA ASP A 522 -63.61 -12.87 55.61
C ASP A 522 -62.88 -13.28 54.31
N LYS A 523 -63.62 -13.62 53.24
CA LYS A 523 -63.00 -14.00 51.98
C LYS A 523 -62.33 -12.78 51.33
N THR A 524 -61.00 -12.79 51.33
CA THR A 524 -60.18 -11.83 50.60
C THR A 524 -60.17 -12.18 49.11
N LYS A 525 -60.28 -11.17 48.24
CA LYS A 525 -60.09 -11.32 46.79
C LYS A 525 -58.75 -10.70 46.38
N THR A 526 -57.97 -11.42 45.58
CA THR A 526 -56.75 -10.86 44.97
C THR A 526 -57.15 -9.96 43.81
N ARG A 527 -56.61 -8.74 43.79
CA ARG A 527 -56.74 -7.76 42.72
C ARG A 527 -55.35 -7.30 42.30
N ALA A 528 -55.27 -6.61 41.16
CA ALA A 528 -54.02 -6.04 40.65
C ALA A 528 -54.22 -4.54 40.43
N ALA A 529 -53.28 -3.74 40.92
CA ALA A 529 -53.26 -2.30 40.69
C ALA A 529 -52.20 -1.98 39.63
N GLY A 530 -52.62 -1.34 38.53
CA GLY A 530 -51.69 -0.90 37.49
C GLY A 530 -50.80 0.24 37.99
N TYR A 531 -49.52 0.22 37.59
CA TYR A 531 -48.59 1.31 37.89
C TYR A 531 -47.67 1.62 36.72
N VAL A 532 -47.19 2.86 36.71
CA VAL A 532 -46.08 3.33 35.88
C VAL A 532 -44.99 3.87 36.78
N SER A 533 -43.72 3.68 36.42
CA SER A 533 -42.62 4.07 37.26
C SER A 533 -41.41 4.57 36.49
N ILE A 534 -40.59 5.35 37.16
CA ILE A 534 -39.25 5.73 36.71
C ILE A 534 -38.25 5.27 37.77
N GLY A 535 -37.16 4.64 37.34
CA GLY A 535 -36.16 4.07 38.24
C GLY A 535 -34.74 4.30 37.77
N ILE A 536 -33.83 4.20 38.74
CA ILE A 536 -32.39 4.17 38.56
C ILE A 536 -31.95 2.71 38.65
N ASP A 537 -31.40 2.21 37.56
CA ASP A 537 -30.94 0.84 37.41
C ASP A 537 -29.41 0.79 37.63
N VAL A 538 -29.00 0.07 38.69
CA VAL A 538 -27.61 -0.09 39.15
C VAL A 538 -27.19 -1.55 39.03
N ASN A 539 -25.98 -1.78 38.54
CA ASN A 539 -25.44 -3.14 38.42
C ASN A 539 -25.19 -3.76 39.82
N LEU A 540 -25.92 -4.82 40.16
CA LEU A 540 -25.84 -5.50 41.47
C LEU A 540 -24.56 -6.31 41.66
N LEU A 541 -23.99 -6.84 40.57
CA LEU A 541 -22.90 -7.82 40.65
C LEU A 541 -21.64 -7.23 41.27
N LYS A 542 -21.36 -5.94 41.04
CA LYS A 542 -20.24 -5.24 41.71
C LYS A 542 -20.53 -4.86 43.15
N ALA A 543 -21.80 -4.74 43.53
CA ALA A 543 -22.22 -4.35 44.88
C ALA A 543 -22.29 -5.53 45.85
N PHE A 544 -22.52 -6.75 45.35
CA PHE A 544 -22.57 -7.97 46.17
C PHE A 544 -21.21 -8.66 46.33
N GLY A 545 -20.19 -8.30 45.54
CA GLY A 545 -18.83 -8.88 45.66
C GLY A 545 -18.86 -10.41 45.72
N ASP A 546 -18.09 -10.99 46.65
CA ASP A 546 -17.94 -12.43 46.85
C ASP A 546 -19.21 -13.15 47.33
N VAL A 547 -20.25 -12.42 47.76
CA VAL A 547 -21.53 -13.01 48.20
C VAL A 547 -22.31 -13.61 47.02
N ALA A 548 -22.14 -13.07 45.81
CA ALA A 548 -22.76 -13.62 44.61
C ALA A 548 -22.17 -14.99 44.23
N THR A 549 -20.87 -15.19 44.44
CA THR A 549 -20.15 -16.46 44.19
C THR A 549 -20.63 -17.59 45.10
N LEU A 550 -21.09 -17.23 46.31
CA LEU A 550 -21.64 -18.15 47.32
C LEU A 550 -23.07 -18.61 47.00
N LEU A 551 -23.81 -17.86 46.19
CA LEU A 551 -25.18 -18.17 45.74
C LEU A 551 -25.24 -18.83 44.37
N SER A 552 -24.08 -19.00 43.70
CA SER A 552 -23.94 -19.70 42.42
C SER A 552 -23.46 -21.15 42.53
N LEU A 553 -23.37 -21.69 43.75
CA LEU A 553 -23.38 -23.13 44.05
C LEU A 553 -24.83 -23.58 44.29
#